data_AF-A0A0Q4EKT9-F1
#
_entry.id   AF-A0A0Q4EKT9-F1
#
_cell.length_a   1.000
_cell.length_b   1.000
_cell.length_c   1.000
_cell.angle_alpha   90.00
_cell.angle_beta   90.00
_cell.angle_gamma   90.00
#
_symmetry.space_group_name_H-M   'P 1'
#
loop_
_entity.id
_entity.type
_entity.pdbx_description
1 polymer ?
#
loop_
_entity_poly.entity_id
_entity_poly.type
_entity_poly.pdbx_seq_one_letter_code
_entity_poly.pdbx_strand_id
1 'polypeptide(L)'
;MKNVYNKGTFRSYEWGKIPPYLKKYGNKKWRRTESSEIEDQLSETVRFFKQRRKRRKLIRAKITREINGRTDSDYRSYYSEKSFKSSISRAHVTGYFLINKTSKK
;
A
#
# COMPACT_ATOMS: atom_id res chain seq x y z
N MET A 1 -19.16 5.18 39.25
CA MET A 1 -18.32 5.99 38.33
C MET A 1 -19.16 6.39 37.13
N LYS A 2 -19.35 7.69 36.89
CA LYS A 2 -20.11 8.20 35.72
C LYS A 2 -19.18 8.27 34.52
N ASN A 3 -19.62 7.77 33.36
CA ASN A 3 -18.87 7.86 32.10
C ASN A 3 -18.67 9.35 31.71
N VAL A 4 -17.48 9.87 31.94
CA VAL A 4 -17.07 11.26 31.59
C VAL A 4 -16.71 11.38 30.11
N TYR A 5 -16.44 10.26 29.44
CA TYR A 5 -16.03 10.21 28.05
C TYR A 5 -17.21 9.83 27.16
N ASN A 6 -18.08 10.78 26.87
CA ASN A 6 -18.68 10.91 25.54
C ASN A 6 -19.71 12.03 25.55
N LYS A 7 -19.32 13.10 24.86
CA LYS A 7 -20.07 14.22 24.29
C LYS A 7 -19.46 15.51 24.82
N GLY A 8 -18.88 16.29 23.90
CA GLY A 8 -18.63 17.71 24.14
C GLY A 8 -19.94 18.41 24.54
N THR A 9 -19.89 19.72 24.70
CA THR A 9 -20.99 20.56 25.22
C THR A 9 -22.34 20.39 24.50
N PHE A 10 -22.34 19.73 23.34
CA PHE A 10 -23.55 19.35 22.64
C PHE A 10 -23.89 17.86 22.76
N ARG A 11 -25.09 17.57 23.29
CA ARG A 11 -25.64 16.21 23.31
C ARG A 11 -26.07 15.80 21.90
N SER A 12 -26.11 14.50 21.60
CA SER A 12 -26.42 13.95 20.27
C SER A 12 -27.74 14.45 19.65
N TYR A 13 -28.69 14.94 20.45
CA TYR A 13 -29.95 15.53 19.98
C TYR A 13 -29.83 16.99 19.49
N GLU A 14 -28.71 17.68 19.76
CA GLU A 14 -28.51 19.09 19.39
C GLU A 14 -27.91 19.23 17.99
N TRP A 15 -27.34 18.14 17.46
CA TRP A 15 -26.89 18.00 16.07
C TRP A 15 -28.02 18.14 15.03
N GLY A 16 -29.26 17.86 15.43
CA GLY A 16 -30.47 18.06 14.61
C GLY A 16 -30.90 19.53 14.48
N LYS A 17 -30.44 20.39 15.40
CA LYS A 17 -30.79 21.83 15.43
C LYS A 17 -29.81 22.70 14.65
N ILE A 18 -28.68 22.15 14.19
CA ILE A 18 -27.68 22.87 13.41
C ILE A 18 -28.07 22.85 11.92
N PRO A 19 -28.24 24.02 11.29
CA PRO A 19 -28.54 24.09 9.86
C PRO A 19 -27.47 23.41 8.99
N PRO A 20 -27.84 22.78 7.86
CA PRO A 20 -26.91 22.00 7.01
C PRO A 20 -25.67 22.79 6.55
N TYR A 21 -25.82 24.09 6.30
CA TYR A 21 -24.72 24.95 5.86
C TYR A 21 -23.67 25.22 6.96
N LEU A 22 -24.06 25.16 8.25
CA LEU A 22 -23.15 25.27 9.39
C LEU A 22 -22.49 23.94 9.75
N LYS A 23 -23.06 22.79 9.35
CA LYS A 23 -22.41 21.48 9.52
C LYS A 23 -21.09 21.38 8.77
N LYS A 24 -20.95 22.11 7.65
CA LYS A 24 -19.70 22.24 6.88
C LYS A 24 -18.62 23.04 7.65
N TYR A 25 -19.04 24.00 8.49
CA TYR A 25 -18.17 24.79 9.36
C TYR A 25 -17.99 24.21 10.78
N GLY A 26 -18.73 23.15 11.15
CA GLY A 26 -18.46 22.24 12.28
C GLY A 26 -17.19 21.40 12.05
N ASN A 27 -16.17 22.13 11.62
CA ASN A 27 -15.00 21.75 10.86
C ASN A 27 -13.92 21.28 11.84
N LYS A 28 -13.11 20.34 11.39
CA LYS A 28 -12.06 19.59 12.10
C LYS A 28 -11.23 20.40 13.13
N LYS A 29 -11.05 21.72 12.92
CA LYS A 29 -10.40 22.66 13.84
C LYS A 29 -11.02 22.71 15.24
N TRP A 30 -12.34 22.54 15.37
CA TRP A 30 -13.05 22.58 16.65
C TRP A 30 -13.12 21.21 17.34
N ARG A 31 -12.60 20.16 16.68
CA ARG A 31 -12.52 18.78 17.20
C ARG A 31 -11.12 18.43 17.72
N ARG A 32 -10.17 19.36 17.67
CA ARG A 32 -8.83 19.15 18.24
C ARG A 32 -8.95 19.19 19.75
N THR A 33 -8.57 18.10 20.40
CA THR A 33 -8.26 18.09 21.83
C THR A 33 -6.84 18.62 22.02
N GLU A 34 -6.52 19.16 23.20
CA GLU A 34 -5.14 19.58 23.55
C GLU A 34 -4.13 18.45 23.25
N SER A 35 -4.53 17.19 23.51
CA SER A 35 -3.72 16.01 23.20
C SER A 35 -3.42 15.84 21.70
N SER A 36 -4.37 16.16 20.81
CA SER A 36 -4.19 16.09 19.35
C SER A 36 -3.30 17.22 18.81
N GLU A 37 -3.30 18.40 19.44
CA GLU A 37 -2.39 19.49 19.06
C GLU A 37 -0.98 19.24 19.57
N ILE A 38 -0.83 18.66 20.76
CA ILE A 38 0.45 18.20 21.30
C ILE A 38 1.04 17.10 20.39
N GLU A 39 0.22 16.15 19.92
CA GLU A 39 0.67 15.09 19.01
C GLU A 39 1.09 15.65 17.62
N ASP A 40 0.34 16.62 17.07
CA ASP A 40 0.72 17.32 15.84
C ASP A 40 2.05 18.09 16.03
N GLN A 41 2.24 18.83 17.13
CA GLN A 41 3.49 19.56 17.43
C GLN A 41 4.69 18.63 17.64
N LEU A 42 4.49 17.48 18.30
CA LEU A 42 5.51 16.43 18.43
C LEU A 42 5.82 15.75 17.09
N SER A 43 4.84 15.66 16.17
CA SER A 43 5.04 15.14 14.82
C SER A 43 5.77 16.12 13.89
N GLU A 44 5.59 17.42 14.09
CA GLU A 44 6.29 18.47 13.33
C GLU A 44 7.78 18.56 13.70
N THR A 45 8.12 18.31 14.97
CA THR A 45 9.50 18.28 15.47
C THR A 45 10.24 17.00 15.09
N VAL A 46 9.54 15.87 14.94
CA VAL A 46 10.14 14.58 14.53
C VAL A 46 9.61 14.19 13.14
N ARG A 47 10.28 14.65 12.09
CA ARG A 47 10.05 14.14 10.73
C ARG A 47 10.46 12.67 10.68
N PHE A 48 9.50 11.76 10.86
CA PHE A 48 9.72 10.34 10.58
C PHE A 48 9.95 10.17 9.07
N PHE A 49 11.23 10.19 8.66
CA PHE A 49 11.60 9.79 7.31
C PHE A 49 11.17 8.34 7.14
N LYS A 50 10.04 8.11 6.44
CA LYS A 50 9.58 6.77 6.10
C LYS A 50 10.71 6.08 5.35
N GLN A 51 11.38 5.15 6.03
CA GLN A 51 12.53 4.46 5.46
C GLN A 51 12.08 3.76 4.18
N ARG A 52 12.78 4.05 3.07
CA ARG A 52 12.46 3.44 1.78
C ARG A 52 12.66 1.94 1.91
N ARG A 53 11.57 1.17 1.81
CA ARG A 53 11.61 -0.30 1.88
C ARG A 53 12.59 -0.82 0.82
N LYS A 54 13.45 -1.78 1.21
CA LYS A 54 14.37 -2.44 0.28
C LYS A 54 13.54 -3.07 -0.86
N ARG A 55 13.95 -2.82 -2.11
CA ARG A 55 13.32 -3.42 -3.29
C ARG A 55 13.44 -4.94 -3.22
N ARG A 56 12.33 -5.66 -3.43
CA ARG A 56 12.32 -7.12 -3.51
C ARG A 56 13.19 -7.59 -4.69
N LYS A 57 13.97 -8.65 -4.48
CA LYS A 57 14.72 -9.31 -5.55
C LYS A 57 13.72 -9.96 -6.52
N LEU A 58 13.94 -9.78 -7.82
CA LEU A 58 13.12 -10.35 -8.88
C LEU A 58 13.79 -11.61 -9.45
N ILE A 59 13.00 -12.64 -9.69
CA ILE A 59 13.40 -13.80 -10.49
C ILE A 59 13.31 -13.38 -11.95
N ARG A 60 14.41 -13.40 -12.69
CA ARG A 60 14.43 -13.06 -14.12
C ARG A 60 14.61 -14.32 -14.94
N ALA A 61 13.77 -14.52 -15.93
CA ALA A 61 13.82 -15.70 -16.78
C ALA A 61 13.55 -15.32 -18.23
N LYS A 62 14.23 -16.00 -19.15
CA LYS A 62 13.83 -16.09 -20.55
C LYS A 62 12.95 -17.33 -20.68
N ILE A 63 11.75 -17.19 -21.24
CA ILE A 63 10.80 -18.30 -21.44
C ILE A 63 10.61 -18.48 -22.94
N THR A 64 10.82 -19.70 -23.43
CA THR A 64 10.54 -20.08 -24.81
C THR A 64 9.16 -20.69 -24.89
N ARG A 65 8.40 -20.28 -25.90
CA ARG A 65 7.07 -20.79 -26.19
C ARG A 65 6.96 -21.20 -27.64
N GLU A 66 6.19 -22.24 -27.90
CA GLU A 66 5.88 -22.69 -29.24
C GLU A 66 4.37 -22.67 -29.44
N ILE A 67 3.93 -21.88 -30.42
CA ILE A 67 2.52 -21.71 -30.75
C ILE A 67 2.40 -21.78 -32.28
N ASN A 68 1.59 -22.72 -32.78
CA ASN A 68 1.30 -22.89 -34.21
C ASN A 68 2.57 -23.01 -35.08
N GLY A 69 3.56 -23.80 -34.63
CA GLY A 69 4.83 -24.02 -35.34
C GLY A 69 5.80 -22.84 -35.32
N ARG A 70 5.50 -21.77 -34.58
CA ARG A 70 6.39 -20.64 -34.36
C ARG A 70 6.94 -20.66 -32.94
N THR A 71 8.26 -20.60 -32.84
CA THR A 71 8.98 -20.51 -31.57
C THR A 71 9.35 -19.07 -31.28
N ASP A 72 8.80 -18.53 -30.20
CA ASP A 72 9.12 -17.19 -29.70
C ASP A 72 9.74 -17.28 -28.30
N SER A 73 10.55 -16.27 -27.94
CA SER A 73 11.18 -16.23 -26.62
C SER A 73 11.05 -14.85 -25.98
N ASP A 74 10.54 -14.82 -24.74
CA ASP A 74 10.27 -13.58 -24.01
C ASP A 74 11.07 -13.52 -22.71
N TYR A 75 11.58 -12.33 -22.40
CA TYR A 75 12.20 -12.03 -21.11
C TYR A 75 11.16 -11.54 -20.12
N ARG A 76 11.02 -12.21 -18.98
CA ARG A 76 10.08 -11.85 -17.92
C ARG A 76 10.73 -11.81 -16.55
N SER A 77 10.08 -11.09 -15.64
CA SER A 77 10.49 -10.99 -14.24
C SER A 77 9.33 -11.27 -13.30
N TYR A 78 9.61 -11.96 -12.20
CA TYR A 78 8.62 -12.44 -11.25
C TYR A 78 9.01 -12.05 -9.83
N TYR A 79 8.01 -11.64 -9.04
CA TYR A 79 8.18 -11.30 -7.63
C TYR A 79 8.10 -12.50 -6.69
N SER A 80 7.54 -13.62 -7.15
CA SER A 80 7.34 -14.83 -6.35
C SER A 80 7.58 -16.09 -7.17
N GLU A 81 8.00 -17.15 -6.49
CA GLU A 81 8.18 -18.46 -7.09
C GLU A 81 6.86 -19.04 -7.62
N LYS A 82 5.74 -18.81 -6.90
CA LYS A 82 4.40 -19.24 -7.34
C LYS A 82 4.03 -18.65 -8.70
N SER A 83 4.29 -17.35 -8.90
CA SER A 83 4.01 -16.68 -10.18
C SER A 83 4.91 -17.19 -11.29
N PHE A 84 6.19 -17.46 -10.98
CA PHE A 84 7.13 -18.07 -11.92
C PHE A 84 6.68 -19.47 -12.35
N LYS A 85 6.40 -20.37 -11.39
CA LYS A 85 5.92 -21.74 -11.67
C LYS A 85 4.66 -21.74 -12.55
N SER A 86 3.69 -20.89 -12.21
CA SER A 86 2.46 -20.76 -13.01
C SER A 86 2.71 -20.29 -14.45
N SER A 87 3.77 -19.52 -14.70
CA SER A 87 4.08 -19.09 -16.06
C SER A 87 4.77 -20.17 -16.87
N ILE A 88 5.56 -21.04 -16.23
CA ILE A 88 6.31 -22.11 -16.91
C ILE A 88 5.41 -23.33 -17.15
N SER A 89 4.45 -23.59 -16.26
CA SER A 89 3.54 -24.74 -16.34
C SER A 89 2.47 -24.62 -17.45
N ARG A 90 2.64 -23.71 -18.41
CA ARG A 90 1.67 -23.50 -19.50
C ARG A 90 1.97 -24.49 -20.62
N ALA A 91 0.93 -25.02 -21.26
CA ALA A 91 1.07 -26.05 -22.30
C ALA A 91 2.00 -25.64 -23.46
N HIS A 92 2.01 -24.36 -23.82
CA HIS A 92 2.82 -23.85 -24.95
C HIS A 92 4.26 -23.49 -24.56
N VAL A 93 4.68 -23.71 -23.32
CA VAL A 93 6.05 -23.40 -22.88
C VAL A 93 6.93 -24.61 -23.12
N THR A 94 7.98 -24.43 -23.92
CA THR A 94 8.95 -25.48 -24.26
C THR A 94 10.13 -25.50 -23.29
N GLY A 95 10.50 -24.34 -22.75
CA GLY A 95 11.67 -24.24 -21.87
C GLY A 95 11.81 -22.87 -21.23
N TYR A 96 12.76 -22.80 -20.29
CA TYR A 96 13.12 -21.54 -19.65
C TYR A 96 14.61 -21.51 -19.27
N PHE A 97 15.17 -20.30 -19.22
CA PHE A 97 16.53 -20.03 -18.76
C PHE A 97 16.51 -18.96 -17.67
N LEU A 98 17.11 -19.25 -16.52
CA LEU A 98 17.21 -18.30 -15.40
C LEU A 98 18.38 -17.34 -15.62
N ILE A 99 18.09 -16.05 -15.50
CA ILE A 99 19.10 -15.00 -15.65
C ILE A 99 19.65 -14.68 -14.28
N ASN A 100 20.74 -15.35 -13.93
CA ASN A 100 21.52 -14.98 -12.76
C ASN A 100 22.25 -13.68 -13.06
N LYS A 101 22.04 -12.65 -12.24
CA LYS A 101 22.98 -11.52 -12.22
C LYS A 101 24.27 -12.07 -11.64
N THR A 102 25.25 -12.35 -12.50
CA THR A 102 26.62 -12.56 -12.04
C THR A 102 27.00 -11.37 -11.18
N SER A 103 27.23 -11.61 -9.89
CA SER A 103 27.94 -10.65 -9.07
C SER A 103 29.31 -10.50 -9.72
N LYS A 104 29.60 -9.34 -10.34
CA LYS A 104 30.98 -8.98 -10.60
C LYS A 104 31.70 -9.05 -9.26
N LYS A 105 32.59 -10.04 -9.12
CA LYS A 105 33.61 -10.05 -8.07
C LYS A 105 34.60 -8.93 -8.35
#